data_AF-A0A2R6LZN2-F1
#
_entry.id   AF-A0A2R6LZN2-F1
#
_cell.length_a   1.000
_cell.length_b   1.000
_cell.length_c   1.000
_cell.angle_alpha   90.00
_cell.angle_beta   90.00
_cell.angle_gamma   90.00
#
_symmetry.space_group_name_H-M   'P 1'
#
loop_
_entity.id
_entity.type
_entity.pdbx_description
1 polymer ?
#
loop_
_entity_poly.entity_id
_entity_poly.type
_entity_poly.pdbx_seq_one_letter_code
_entity_poly.pdbx_strand_id
1 'polypeptide(L)'
;LALARQLGYVMYLSKDSMEAKFGRRAAGRDAAHDTFPAGPAAGFFPYRDVESYLDYNADTFVDRFDANSYLYLTRAMDEYDLAAGHGSDADALAGFDGEALCLSFTGDWHFTTDQATTLADAFRTAEIDVAHHVIDSEHGHDAFLVEPENVGPPIADFLADGVGGGAVTDVRTDADAEGEFAPVHASLFGD
;
A
#
# COMPACT_ATOMS: atom_id res chain seq x y z
N LEU A 1 -17.05 1.93 -12.42
CA LEU A 1 -15.59 2.08 -12.26
C LEU A 1 -15.23 3.20 -11.29
N ALA A 2 -15.75 4.42 -11.43
CA ALA A 2 -15.50 5.54 -10.51
C ALA A 2 -15.65 5.17 -9.02
N LEU A 3 -16.80 4.60 -8.59
CA LEU A 3 -17.00 4.15 -7.20
C LEU A 3 -15.97 3.11 -6.73
N ALA A 4 -15.62 2.14 -7.59
CA ALA A 4 -14.61 1.14 -7.26
C ALA A 4 -13.24 1.80 -7.07
N ARG A 5 -12.91 2.80 -7.91
CA ARG A 5 -11.69 3.61 -7.76
C ARG A 5 -11.71 4.40 -6.46
N GLN A 6 -12.82 5.02 -6.07
CA GLN A 6 -12.93 5.77 -4.80
C GLN A 6 -12.68 4.85 -3.61
N LEU A 7 -13.32 3.68 -3.59
CA LEU A 7 -13.12 2.68 -2.53
C LEU A 7 -11.68 2.23 -2.43
N GLY A 8 -11.07 1.82 -3.55
CA GLY A 8 -9.66 1.41 -3.57
C GLY A 8 -8.72 2.56 -3.19
N TYR A 9 -9.02 3.78 -3.60
CA TYR A 9 -8.17 4.93 -3.32
C TYR A 9 -8.16 5.31 -1.84
N VAL A 10 -9.27 5.12 -1.11
CA VAL A 10 -9.28 5.23 0.36
C VAL A 10 -8.38 4.18 1.00
N MET A 11 -8.24 3.00 0.38
CA MET A 11 -7.35 1.93 0.87
C MET A 11 -5.86 2.24 0.71
N TYR A 12 -5.49 3.19 -0.14
CA TYR A 12 -4.09 3.55 -0.36
C TYR A 12 -3.60 4.68 0.53
N LEU A 13 -4.52 5.41 1.17
CA LEU A 13 -4.21 6.53 2.04
C LEU A 13 -4.20 6.09 3.51
N SER A 14 -3.31 6.66 4.31
CA SER A 14 -3.38 6.53 5.76
C SER A 14 -4.46 7.44 6.36
N LYS A 15 -4.89 7.09 7.58
CA LYS A 15 -5.82 7.90 8.36
C LYS A 15 -5.24 9.28 8.68
N ASP A 16 -3.97 9.35 9.08
CA ASP A 16 -3.34 10.61 9.50
C ASP A 16 -3.17 11.56 8.31
N SER A 17 -2.80 11.03 7.14
CA SER A 17 -2.76 11.79 5.89
C SER A 17 -4.12 12.36 5.53
N MET A 18 -5.20 11.57 5.65
CA MET A 18 -6.57 12.04 5.37
C MET A 18 -7.03 13.12 6.36
N GLU A 19 -6.75 12.96 7.65
CA GLU A 19 -7.10 13.96 8.68
C GLU A 19 -6.37 15.28 8.43
N ALA A 20 -5.04 15.23 8.22
CA ALA A 20 -4.23 16.41 7.95
C ALA A 20 -4.67 17.12 6.65
N LYS A 21 -4.93 16.35 5.58
CA LYS A 21 -5.24 16.89 4.26
C LYS A 21 -6.65 17.41 4.10
N PHE A 22 -7.64 16.90 4.86
CA PHE A 22 -9.05 17.26 4.68
C PHE A 22 -9.75 17.64 5.98
N GLY A 23 -9.58 16.83 7.04
CA GLY A 23 -10.39 16.90 8.25
C GLY A 23 -11.88 16.91 7.91
N ARG A 24 -12.65 17.80 8.56
CA ARG A 24 -14.09 17.98 8.29
C ARG A 24 -14.41 19.20 7.42
N ARG A 25 -13.50 19.68 6.59
CA ARG A 25 -13.72 20.88 5.77
C ARG A 25 -14.80 20.65 4.71
N ALA A 26 -15.63 21.67 4.50
CA ALA A 26 -16.66 21.68 3.46
C ALA A 26 -16.05 22.16 2.15
N ALA A 27 -16.42 21.52 1.05
CA ALA A 27 -15.99 21.91 -0.27
C ALA A 27 -16.58 23.27 -0.67
N GLY A 28 -15.85 24.00 -1.53
CA GLY A 28 -16.33 25.24 -2.12
C GLY A 28 -17.64 25.04 -2.88
N ARG A 29 -18.49 26.08 -2.96
CA ARG A 29 -19.81 25.99 -3.61
C ARG A 29 -19.77 25.57 -5.08
N ASP A 30 -18.64 25.81 -5.76
CA ASP A 30 -18.43 25.46 -7.17
C ASP A 30 -17.90 24.02 -7.36
N ALA A 31 -17.59 23.31 -6.28
CA ALA A 31 -17.08 21.94 -6.33
C ALA A 31 -18.19 20.88 -6.44
N ALA A 32 -19.46 21.28 -6.27
CA ALA A 32 -20.60 20.39 -6.43
C ALA A 32 -20.83 20.10 -7.91
N HIS A 33 -20.09 19.13 -8.45
CA HIS A 33 -20.37 18.53 -9.75
C HIS A 33 -21.54 17.54 -9.64
N ASP A 34 -22.06 17.07 -10.78
CA ASP A 34 -23.05 15.98 -10.88
C ASP A 34 -22.54 14.72 -10.19
N THR A 35 -22.67 14.68 -8.86
CA THR A 35 -22.28 13.56 -8.02
C THR A 35 -23.24 12.40 -8.26
N PHE A 36 -22.75 11.18 -8.03
CA PHE A 36 -23.58 9.97 -7.99
C PHE A 36 -24.93 10.26 -7.31
N PRO A 37 -26.08 9.78 -7.82
CA PRO A 37 -27.40 10.26 -7.44
C PRO A 37 -27.54 10.28 -5.92
N ALA A 38 -27.48 11.49 -5.39
CA ALA A 38 -27.48 11.73 -3.97
C ALA A 38 -28.91 11.43 -3.49
N GLY A 39 -29.07 10.37 -2.70
CA GLY A 39 -30.36 10.03 -2.13
C GLY A 39 -30.93 11.18 -1.29
N PRO A 40 -32.21 11.12 -0.86
CA PRO A 40 -32.85 12.20 -0.10
C PRO A 40 -32.07 12.67 1.13
N ALA A 41 -31.21 11.79 1.69
CA ALA A 41 -30.34 12.07 2.83
C ALA A 41 -29.18 13.05 2.52
N ALA A 42 -28.74 13.17 1.27
CA ALA A 42 -27.55 13.96 0.93
C ALA A 42 -27.75 15.46 1.15
N GLY A 43 -28.98 15.97 0.97
CA GLY A 43 -29.31 17.37 1.22
C GLY A 43 -29.20 17.80 2.70
N PHE A 44 -29.03 16.85 3.62
CA PHE A 44 -28.87 17.13 5.06
C PHE A 44 -27.41 17.34 5.49
N PHE A 45 -26.44 17.04 4.62
CA PHE A 45 -25.02 17.13 4.96
C PHE A 45 -24.27 18.00 3.94
N PRO A 46 -23.29 18.81 4.39
CA PRO A 46 -22.49 19.59 3.45
C PRO A 46 -21.49 18.67 2.74
N TYR A 47 -21.34 18.87 1.44
CA TYR A 47 -20.32 18.23 0.62
C TYR A 47 -18.92 18.63 1.09
N ARG A 48 -18.02 17.66 1.25
CA ARG A 48 -16.72 17.79 1.90
C ARG A 48 -15.57 17.83 0.90
N ASP A 49 -14.45 18.43 1.31
CA ASP A 49 -13.22 18.47 0.50
C ASP A 49 -12.73 17.06 0.13
N VAL A 50 -12.89 16.09 1.04
CA VAL A 50 -12.53 14.69 0.79
C VAL A 50 -13.39 14.06 -0.30
N GLU A 51 -14.70 14.36 -0.33
CA GLU A 51 -15.61 13.85 -1.37
C GLU A 51 -15.23 14.44 -2.74
N SER A 52 -15.01 15.76 -2.80
CA SER A 52 -14.55 16.43 -4.01
C SER A 52 -13.23 15.89 -4.54
N TYR A 53 -12.29 15.61 -3.65
CA TYR A 53 -11.02 15.01 -4.01
C TYR A 53 -11.17 13.59 -4.56
N LEU A 54 -12.02 12.77 -3.95
CA LEU A 54 -12.29 11.40 -4.42
C LEU A 54 -13.01 11.38 -5.76
N ASP A 55 -13.98 12.28 -5.98
CA ASP A 55 -14.68 12.44 -7.26
C ASP A 55 -13.70 12.82 -8.38
N TYR A 56 -12.87 13.85 -8.16
CA TYR A 56 -11.88 14.28 -9.15
C TYR A 56 -10.88 13.16 -9.55
N ASN A 57 -10.37 12.42 -8.56
CA ASN A 57 -9.45 11.31 -8.81
C ASN A 57 -10.14 10.13 -9.52
N ALA A 58 -11.42 9.89 -9.22
CA ALA A 58 -12.20 8.84 -9.85
C ALA A 58 -12.50 9.16 -11.32
N ASP A 59 -12.93 10.39 -11.62
CA ASP A 59 -13.23 10.82 -12.99
C ASP A 59 -11.99 10.73 -13.87
N THR A 60 -10.85 11.27 -13.40
CA THR A 60 -9.56 11.17 -14.10
C THR A 60 -9.14 9.73 -14.35
N PHE A 61 -9.51 8.79 -13.47
CA PHE A 61 -9.17 7.38 -13.63
C PHE A 61 -10.06 6.67 -14.67
N VAL A 62 -11.36 6.98 -14.70
CA VAL A 62 -12.31 6.36 -15.63
C VAL A 62 -11.95 6.67 -17.08
N ASP A 63 -11.41 7.86 -17.36
CA ASP A 63 -10.99 8.25 -18.71
C ASP A 63 -9.79 7.45 -19.24
N ARG A 64 -9.01 6.82 -18.35
CA ARG A 64 -7.74 6.14 -18.70
C ARG A 64 -7.70 4.65 -18.36
N PHE A 65 -8.79 4.08 -17.84
CA PHE A 65 -8.81 2.69 -17.41
C PHE A 65 -10.10 1.97 -17.79
N ASP A 66 -9.96 0.75 -18.30
CA ASP A 66 -11.10 -0.08 -18.70
C ASP A 66 -11.69 -0.84 -17.50
N ALA A 67 -13.02 -0.88 -17.43
CA ALA A 67 -13.72 -1.48 -16.29
C ALA A 67 -13.57 -3.00 -16.22
N ASN A 68 -13.51 -3.70 -17.36
CA ASN A 68 -13.29 -5.14 -17.36
C ASN A 68 -11.87 -5.46 -16.91
N SER A 69 -10.90 -4.72 -17.42
CA SER A 69 -9.49 -4.83 -17.00
C SER A 69 -9.35 -4.65 -15.49
N TYR A 70 -10.08 -3.70 -14.89
CA TYR A 70 -10.12 -3.51 -13.45
C TYR A 70 -10.62 -4.76 -12.72
N LEU A 71 -11.74 -5.35 -13.17
CA LEU A 71 -12.29 -6.57 -12.56
C LEU A 71 -11.30 -7.74 -12.61
N TYR A 72 -10.64 -7.94 -13.75
CA TYR A 72 -9.69 -9.05 -13.92
C TYR A 72 -8.42 -8.86 -13.08
N LEU A 73 -7.88 -7.64 -13.03
CA LEU A 73 -6.69 -7.35 -12.22
C LEU A 73 -6.97 -7.46 -10.73
N THR A 74 -8.10 -6.91 -10.24
CA THR A 74 -8.50 -7.07 -8.84
C THR A 74 -8.71 -8.55 -8.50
N ARG A 75 -9.40 -9.30 -9.37
CA ARG A 75 -9.58 -10.75 -9.15
C ARG A 75 -8.26 -11.52 -9.12
N ALA A 76 -7.30 -11.14 -9.97
CA ALA A 76 -5.98 -11.75 -9.97
C ALA A 76 -5.19 -11.43 -8.70
N MET A 77 -5.31 -10.22 -8.16
CA MET A 77 -4.72 -9.84 -6.87
C MET A 77 -5.35 -10.62 -5.72
N ASP A 78 -6.69 -10.71 -5.66
CA ASP A 78 -7.42 -11.39 -4.58
C ASP A 78 -7.15 -12.91 -4.54
N GLU A 79 -6.91 -13.53 -5.70
CA GLU A 79 -6.70 -14.98 -5.83
C GLU A 79 -5.22 -15.36 -5.86
N TYR A 80 -4.29 -14.40 -5.70
CA TYR A 80 -2.87 -14.69 -5.67
C TYR A 80 -2.51 -15.46 -4.40
N ASP A 81 -1.87 -16.62 -4.59
CA ASP A 81 -1.32 -17.46 -3.54
C ASP A 81 0.09 -17.89 -3.96
N LEU A 82 1.11 -17.43 -3.23
CA LEU A 82 2.52 -17.73 -3.52
C LEU A 82 2.80 -19.23 -3.42
N ALA A 83 2.19 -19.92 -2.46
CA ALA A 83 2.37 -21.34 -2.25
C ALA A 83 1.52 -22.21 -3.18
N ALA A 84 0.81 -21.63 -4.17
CA ALA A 84 -0.08 -22.39 -5.04
C ALA A 84 0.65 -23.54 -5.76
N GLY A 85 0.33 -24.78 -5.38
CA GLY A 85 0.97 -25.99 -5.92
C GLY A 85 2.22 -26.46 -5.17
N HIS A 86 2.58 -25.79 -4.07
CA HIS A 86 3.73 -26.08 -3.20
C HIS A 86 3.26 -26.35 -1.75
N GLY A 87 4.17 -26.82 -0.89
CA GLY A 87 3.88 -27.11 0.52
C GLY A 87 3.91 -25.87 1.42
N SER A 88 4.63 -24.83 0.99
CA SER A 88 4.85 -23.57 1.69
C SER A 88 5.36 -22.50 0.74
N ASP A 89 5.38 -21.24 1.17
CA ASP A 89 5.98 -20.13 0.42
C ASP A 89 7.47 -20.37 0.14
N ALA A 90 8.21 -20.94 1.11
CA ALA A 90 9.62 -21.27 0.93
C ALA A 90 9.83 -22.36 -0.15
N ASP A 91 8.96 -23.38 -0.20
CA ASP A 91 9.01 -24.41 -1.24
C ASP A 91 8.70 -23.85 -2.64
N ALA A 92 7.86 -22.81 -2.72
CA ALA A 92 7.56 -22.11 -3.97
C ALA A 92 8.75 -21.24 -4.43
N LEU A 93 9.47 -20.64 -3.48
CA LEU A 93 10.63 -19.79 -3.73
C LEU A 93 11.92 -20.58 -4.00
N ALA A 94 11.99 -21.87 -3.70
CA ALA A 94 13.21 -22.69 -3.76
C ALA A 94 13.93 -22.73 -5.14
N GLY A 95 13.26 -22.32 -6.22
CA GLY A 95 13.84 -22.21 -7.57
C GLY A 95 14.33 -20.81 -7.95
N PHE A 96 14.28 -19.84 -7.03
CA PHE A 96 14.74 -18.47 -7.27
C PHE A 96 16.24 -18.33 -6.98
N ASP A 97 17.02 -17.97 -8.01
CA ASP A 97 18.49 -17.89 -7.95
C ASP A 97 19.03 -16.45 -7.75
N GLY A 98 18.19 -15.53 -7.27
CA GLY A 98 18.53 -14.11 -7.11
C GLY A 98 18.58 -13.65 -5.65
N GLU A 99 18.75 -12.34 -5.47
CA GLU A 99 18.56 -11.66 -4.19
C GLU A 99 17.18 -10.96 -4.17
N ALA A 100 16.64 -10.72 -2.98
CA ALA A 100 15.38 -10.00 -2.80
C ALA A 100 15.51 -8.77 -1.88
N LEU A 101 14.83 -7.69 -2.25
CA LEU A 101 14.59 -6.55 -1.37
C LEU A 101 13.09 -6.42 -1.12
N CYS A 102 12.66 -6.68 0.10
CA CYS A 102 11.30 -6.44 0.55
C CYS A 102 11.20 -5.03 1.14
N LEU A 103 10.55 -4.12 0.43
CA LEU A 103 10.22 -2.78 0.96
C LEU A 103 8.82 -2.80 1.57
N SER A 104 8.65 -2.20 2.74
CA SER A 104 7.33 -2.01 3.37
C SER A 104 7.24 -0.68 4.10
N PHE A 105 6.02 -0.20 4.33
CA PHE A 105 5.77 1.15 4.88
C PHE A 105 4.95 1.08 6.15
N THR A 106 5.33 1.84 7.18
CA THR A 106 4.67 1.81 8.50
C THR A 106 3.19 2.19 8.45
N GLY A 107 2.80 3.10 7.55
CA GLY A 107 1.41 3.51 7.34
C GLY A 107 0.59 2.61 6.41
N ASP A 108 1.19 1.59 5.77
CA ASP A 108 0.47 0.72 4.83
C ASP A 108 -0.38 -0.30 5.59
N TRP A 109 -1.69 -0.22 5.38
CA TRP A 109 -2.68 -1.11 5.98
C TRP A 109 -3.26 -2.12 4.99
N HIS A 110 -2.92 -1.99 3.70
CA HIS A 110 -3.33 -2.93 2.66
C HIS A 110 -2.30 -4.03 2.47
N PHE A 111 -1.01 -3.68 2.45
CA PHE A 111 0.14 -4.59 2.41
C PHE A 111 1.09 -4.27 3.57
N THR A 112 0.87 -4.93 4.69
CA THR A 112 1.49 -4.53 5.96
C THR A 112 2.96 -4.94 6.07
N THR A 113 3.68 -4.31 7.00
CA THR A 113 5.05 -4.70 7.38
C THR A 113 5.14 -6.16 7.84
N ASP A 114 4.10 -6.68 8.49
CA ASP A 114 4.03 -8.09 8.93
C ASP A 114 3.92 -9.06 7.74
N GLN A 115 3.18 -8.69 6.71
CA GLN A 115 3.10 -9.48 5.47
C GLN A 115 4.46 -9.48 4.74
N ALA A 116 5.13 -8.33 4.66
CA ALA A 116 6.49 -8.26 4.13
C ALA A 116 7.50 -9.06 4.96
N THR A 117 7.35 -9.08 6.29
CA THR A 117 8.16 -9.92 7.19
C THR A 117 7.94 -11.41 6.90
N THR A 118 6.68 -11.82 6.70
CA THR A 118 6.32 -13.21 6.36
C THR A 118 6.97 -13.64 5.04
N LEU A 119 6.93 -12.77 4.02
CA LEU A 119 7.59 -13.01 2.74
C LEU A 119 9.12 -13.10 2.87
N ALA A 120 9.73 -12.16 3.60
CA ALA A 120 11.17 -12.18 3.84
C ALA A 120 11.61 -13.44 4.60
N ASP A 121 10.82 -13.90 5.57
CA ASP A 121 11.08 -15.15 6.29
C ASP A 121 10.94 -16.39 5.40
N ALA A 122 10.06 -16.37 4.41
CA ALA A 122 9.99 -17.43 3.39
C ALA A 122 11.26 -17.47 2.52
N PHE A 123 11.76 -16.32 2.05
CA PHE A 123 13.04 -16.22 1.34
C PHE A 123 14.21 -16.76 2.20
N ARG A 124 14.30 -16.34 3.47
CA ARG A 124 15.33 -16.82 4.40
C ARG A 124 15.25 -18.32 4.64
N THR A 125 14.04 -18.87 4.76
CA THR A 125 13.81 -20.31 4.95
C THR A 125 14.25 -21.12 3.72
N ALA A 126 14.11 -20.55 2.53
CA ALA A 126 14.62 -21.10 1.28
C ALA A 126 16.12 -20.87 1.06
N GLU A 127 16.84 -20.32 2.06
CA GLU A 127 18.27 -20.00 2.00
C GLU A 127 18.63 -18.98 0.88
N ILE A 128 17.70 -18.07 0.59
CA ILE A 128 17.87 -16.99 -0.39
C ILE A 128 18.21 -15.68 0.33
N ASP A 129 19.21 -14.96 -0.19
CA ASP A 129 19.61 -13.65 0.31
C ASP A 129 18.48 -12.63 0.15
N VAL A 130 18.07 -12.03 1.27
CA VAL A 130 16.97 -11.06 1.31
C VAL A 130 17.23 -9.98 2.36
N ALA A 131 16.85 -8.75 2.04
CA ALA A 131 16.74 -7.65 3.00
C ALA A 131 15.29 -7.19 3.13
N HIS A 132 14.80 -7.04 4.37
CA HIS A 132 13.50 -6.42 4.63
C HIS A 132 13.72 -5.01 5.17
N HIS A 133 13.49 -4.01 4.32
CA HIS A 133 13.69 -2.60 4.63
C HIS A 133 12.34 -1.92 4.92
N VAL A 134 12.18 -1.42 6.13
CA VAL A 134 10.96 -0.69 6.56
C VAL A 134 11.20 0.80 6.43
N ILE A 135 10.32 1.46 5.66
CA ILE A 135 10.30 2.91 5.49
C ILE A 135 9.21 3.47 6.40
N ASP A 136 9.60 4.39 7.29
CA ASP A 136 8.63 5.13 8.09
C ASP A 136 7.90 6.15 7.21
N SER A 137 6.58 5.98 7.07
CA SER A 137 5.76 6.82 6.19
C SER A 137 4.31 6.86 6.64
N GLU A 138 3.77 8.07 6.72
CA GLU A 138 2.35 8.33 6.91
C GLU A 138 1.57 8.31 5.59
N HIS A 139 2.18 8.02 4.44
CA HIS A 139 1.49 8.03 3.14
C HIS A 139 0.75 6.74 2.81
N GLY A 140 0.92 5.70 3.63
CA GLY A 140 0.29 4.41 3.42
C GLY A 140 0.88 3.67 2.23
N HIS A 141 0.03 2.93 1.51
CA HIS A 141 0.46 2.18 0.33
C HIS A 141 1.05 3.10 -0.74
N ASP A 142 0.55 4.31 -0.92
CA ASP A 142 1.04 5.22 -1.97
C ASP A 142 2.46 5.75 -1.71
N ALA A 143 3.07 5.48 -0.55
CA ALA A 143 4.43 5.92 -0.20
C ALA A 143 5.48 5.57 -1.27
N PHE A 144 5.40 4.39 -1.89
CA PHE A 144 6.33 4.00 -2.96
C PHE A 144 6.27 4.88 -4.22
N LEU A 145 5.17 5.62 -4.41
CA LEU A 145 4.97 6.54 -5.54
C LEU A 145 5.26 8.00 -5.18
N VAL A 146 5.01 8.38 -3.93
CA VAL A 146 4.99 9.80 -3.51
C VAL A 146 6.22 10.23 -2.70
N GLU A 147 7.05 9.29 -2.24
CA GLU A 147 8.28 9.56 -1.49
C GLU A 147 9.53 8.94 -2.17
N PRO A 148 9.86 9.35 -3.40
CA PRO A 148 11.02 8.81 -4.13
C PRO A 148 12.36 9.05 -3.40
N GLU A 149 12.44 10.05 -2.53
CA GLU A 149 13.60 10.34 -1.69
C GLU A 149 13.86 9.25 -0.63
N ASN A 150 12.81 8.57 -0.16
CA ASN A 150 12.91 7.51 0.84
C ASN A 150 13.03 6.13 0.16
N VAL A 151 12.38 5.96 -0.99
CA VAL A 151 12.31 4.68 -1.72
C VAL A 151 13.48 4.51 -2.70
N GLY A 152 13.95 5.60 -3.29
CA GLY A 152 14.98 5.60 -4.33
C GLY A 152 16.35 5.09 -3.86
N PRO A 153 16.91 5.60 -2.74
CA PRO A 153 18.22 5.18 -2.26
C PRO A 153 18.36 3.67 -2.01
N PRO A 154 17.49 2.98 -1.24
CA PRO A 154 17.64 1.54 -1.03
C PRO A 154 17.50 0.73 -2.33
N ILE A 155 16.64 1.14 -3.27
CA ILE A 155 16.52 0.48 -4.58
C ILE A 155 17.81 0.66 -5.41
N ALA A 156 18.35 1.88 -5.46
CA ALA A 156 19.55 2.18 -6.24
C ALA A 156 20.76 1.37 -5.74
N ASP A 157 20.93 1.30 -4.43
CA ASP A 157 22.02 0.55 -3.81
C ASP A 157 21.80 -0.96 -3.95
N PHE A 158 20.57 -1.46 -3.81
CA PHE A 158 20.27 -2.88 -4.05
C PHE A 158 20.57 -3.31 -5.50
N LEU A 159 20.25 -2.47 -6.49
CA LEU A 159 20.56 -2.75 -7.89
C LEU A 159 22.06 -2.70 -8.19
N ALA A 160 22.85 -1.94 -7.41
CA ALA A 160 24.29 -1.82 -7.59
C ALA A 160 25.07 -2.92 -6.87
N ASP A 161 24.71 -3.19 -5.62
CA ASP A 161 25.51 -3.93 -4.65
C ASP A 161 24.73 -5.07 -3.94
N GLY A 162 23.50 -5.37 -4.36
CA GLY A 162 22.67 -6.44 -3.79
C GLY A 162 22.18 -6.11 -2.38
N VAL A 163 21.92 -7.12 -1.54
CA VAL A 163 21.49 -6.90 -0.14
C VAL A 163 22.55 -6.19 0.71
N GLY A 164 23.81 -6.12 0.25
CA GLY A 164 24.91 -5.42 0.89
C GLY A 164 25.00 -3.92 0.59
N GLY A 165 24.06 -3.37 -0.18
CA GLY A 165 24.00 -1.95 -0.52
C GLY A 165 23.93 -1.04 0.71
N GLY A 166 24.61 0.11 0.68
CA GLY A 166 24.80 0.97 1.86
C GLY A 166 23.52 1.59 2.42
N ALA A 167 22.53 1.87 1.58
CA ALA A 167 21.21 2.34 1.96
C ALA A 167 20.19 1.21 2.20
N VAL A 168 20.56 -0.04 1.96
CA VAL A 168 19.73 -1.21 2.26
C VAL A 168 19.87 -1.54 3.74
N THR A 169 18.75 -1.70 4.43
CA THR A 169 18.72 -2.18 5.83
C THR A 169 17.86 -3.43 5.93
N ASP A 170 18.05 -4.21 6.98
CA ASP A 170 17.23 -5.37 7.27
C ASP A 170 16.76 -5.33 8.73
N VAL A 171 15.43 -5.34 8.92
CA VAL A 171 14.77 -5.30 10.23
C VAL A 171 15.32 -6.38 11.18
N ARG A 172 15.76 -7.54 10.67
CA ARG A 172 16.35 -8.58 11.52
C ARG A 172 17.75 -8.24 12.06
N THR A 173 18.57 -7.52 11.29
CA THR A 173 19.92 -7.12 11.75
C THR A 173 19.85 -5.90 12.67
N ASP A 174 18.87 -5.04 12.46
CA ASP A 174 18.63 -3.86 13.28
C ASP A 174 17.79 -4.13 14.53
N ALA A 175 17.20 -5.33 14.70
CA ALA A 175 16.44 -5.69 15.91
C ALA A 175 17.30 -5.80 17.19
N ASP A 176 18.63 -5.88 17.06
CA ASP A 176 19.56 -5.71 18.19
C ASP A 176 19.77 -4.21 18.56
N ALA A 177 19.20 -3.29 17.79
CA ALA A 177 19.16 -1.85 18.02
C ALA A 177 17.69 -1.39 18.20
N GLU A 178 17.26 -1.30 19.46
CA GLU A 178 15.92 -0.89 19.92
C GLU A 178 15.13 0.06 18.97
N GLY A 179 14.04 -0.46 18.40
CA GLY A 179 13.09 0.31 17.60
C GLY A 179 11.75 -0.43 17.46
N GLU A 180 10.92 -0.36 18.50
CA GLU A 180 9.54 -0.85 18.51
C GLU A 180 8.71 -0.01 17.53
N PHE A 181 8.52 -0.49 16.30
CA PHE A 181 7.52 0.09 15.40
C PHE A 181 6.16 -0.04 16.07
N ALA A 182 5.48 1.09 16.24
CA ALA A 182 4.18 1.13 16.92
C ALA A 182 3.22 0.13 16.26
N PRO A 183 2.43 -0.63 17.05
CA PRO A 183 1.53 -1.63 16.51
C PRO A 183 0.55 -0.97 15.54
N VAL A 184 0.64 -1.36 14.26
CA VAL A 184 -0.34 -0.99 13.24
C VAL A 184 -1.70 -1.51 13.74
N HIS A 185 -2.69 -0.64 13.81
CA HIS A 185 -4.00 -0.97 14.39
C HIS A 185 -4.53 -2.29 13.83
N ALA A 186 -4.61 -3.30 14.69
CA ALA A 186 -5.25 -4.58 14.38
C ALA A 186 -6.64 -4.31 13.79
N SER A 187 -6.92 -4.94 12.65
CA SER A 187 -8.15 -4.95 11.86
C SER A 187 -9.34 -4.18 12.46
N LEU A 188 -9.87 -3.20 11.70
CA LEU A 188 -11.17 -2.57 11.97
C LEU A 188 -12.35 -3.58 11.97
N PHE A 189 -12.12 -4.80 11.49
CA PHE A 189 -13.06 -5.91 11.46
C PHE A 189 -12.38 -7.15 12.06
N GLY A 190 -12.29 -7.21 13.39
CA GLY A 190 -12.00 -8.45 14.13
C GLY A 190 -13.29 -9.25 14.39
N ASP A 191 -13.13 -10.57 14.47
CA ASP A 191 -14.17 -11.62 14.59
C ASP A 191 -15.33 -11.35 15.57
#